data_AF-A0A6I1W5Q3-F1
#
_entry.id   AF-A0A6I1W5Q3-F1
#
_cell.length_a   1.000
_cell.length_b   1.000
_cell.length_c   1.000
_cell.angle_alpha   90.00
_cell.angle_beta   90.00
_cell.angle_gamma   90.00
#
_symmetry.space_group_name_H-M   'P 1'
#
loop_
_entity.id
_entity.type
_entity.pdbx_description
1 polymer ?
#
loop_
_entity_poly.entity_id
_entity_poly.type
_entity_poly.pdbx_seq_one_letter_code
_entity_poly.pdbx_strand_id
1 'polypeptide(L)'
;IEMLKAGYTSVAEFHYVHHDLSGQPYANPAELALRISEAARSTGIGLTLLPVLYSHSGFGGQAPNEGQRRFINSTEQYLTLQQQLKPLLAQQPAQQLGLCFHSLRAVTPEQLNDVLRASDTACPVHI
;
A
#
# COMPACT_ATOMS: atom_id res chain seq x y z
N ILE A 1 18.67 -8.89 -7.59
CA ILE A 1 19.13 -7.50 -7.39
C ILE A 1 19.28 -6.74 -8.72
N GLU A 2 18.24 -6.70 -9.55
CA GLU A 2 18.33 -6.10 -10.90
C GLU A 2 18.31 -4.56 -10.86
N MET A 3 17.40 -3.97 -10.10
CA MET A 3 17.31 -2.50 -9.91
C MET A 3 18.63 -1.89 -9.42
N LEU A 4 19.25 -2.47 -8.39
CA LEU A 4 20.55 -2.04 -7.88
C LEU A 4 21.65 -2.15 -8.94
N LYS A 5 21.69 -3.26 -9.69
CA LYS A 5 22.65 -3.44 -10.79
C LYS A 5 22.44 -2.44 -11.93
N ALA A 6 21.22 -1.94 -12.11
CA ALA A 6 20.87 -0.90 -13.06
C ALA A 6 21.07 0.54 -12.51
N GLY A 7 21.51 0.69 -11.26
CA GLY A 7 21.81 1.98 -10.63
C GLY A 7 20.67 2.60 -9.81
N TYR A 8 19.51 1.95 -9.70
CA TYR A 8 18.46 2.38 -8.77
C TYR A 8 18.85 2.01 -7.34
N THR A 9 19.04 3.02 -6.50
CA THR A 9 19.42 2.85 -5.08
C THR A 9 18.22 2.81 -4.13
N SER A 10 17.05 3.26 -4.59
CA SER A 10 15.78 3.18 -3.87
C SER A 10 14.61 2.91 -4.82
N VAL A 11 13.51 2.40 -4.27
CA VAL A 11 12.26 2.14 -4.98
C VAL A 11 11.06 2.62 -4.15
N ALA A 12 10.07 3.20 -4.82
CA ALA A 12 8.76 3.42 -4.25
C ALA A 12 7.85 2.26 -4.70
N GLU A 13 7.58 1.31 -3.81
CA GLU A 13 6.76 0.14 -4.15
C GLU A 13 5.27 0.49 -4.02
N PHE A 14 4.61 0.67 -5.16
CA PHE A 14 3.17 0.87 -5.29
C PHE A 14 2.44 -0.48 -5.06
N HIS A 15 2.14 -0.78 -3.80
CA HIS A 15 1.77 -2.12 -3.33
C HIS A 15 0.26 -2.31 -3.14
N TYR A 16 -0.41 -2.94 -4.11
CA TYR A 16 -1.86 -3.18 -4.08
C TYR A 16 -2.27 -4.65 -3.89
N VAL A 17 -1.33 -5.59 -3.71
CA VAL A 17 -1.67 -7.00 -3.46
C VAL A 17 -1.64 -7.27 -1.97
N HIS A 18 -2.82 -7.29 -1.33
CA HIS A 18 -2.95 -7.36 0.13
C HIS A 18 -3.40 -8.72 0.64
N HIS A 19 -4.36 -9.33 -0.06
CA HIS A 19 -5.10 -10.50 0.45
C HIS A 19 -4.65 -11.81 -0.18
N ASP A 20 -5.15 -12.92 0.35
CA ASP A 20 -4.87 -14.26 -0.15
C ASP A 20 -5.51 -14.53 -1.52
N LEU A 21 -5.34 -15.75 -2.05
CA LEU A 21 -5.86 -16.12 -3.38
C LEU A 21 -7.39 -16.07 -3.48
N SER A 22 -8.10 -16.16 -2.34
CA SER A 22 -9.56 -16.05 -2.25
C SER A 22 -10.03 -14.60 -2.04
N GLY A 23 -9.10 -13.66 -1.81
CA GLY A 23 -9.41 -12.27 -1.49
C GLY A 23 -9.69 -12.03 0.00
N GLN A 24 -9.41 -13.02 0.85
CA GLN A 24 -9.54 -12.88 2.30
C GLN A 24 -8.26 -12.34 2.93
N PRO A 25 -8.36 -11.50 3.97
CA PRO A 25 -7.19 -11.04 4.70
C PRO A 25 -6.40 -12.24 5.25
N TYR A 26 -5.07 -12.15 5.17
CA TYR A 26 -4.21 -13.06 5.92
C TYR A 26 -4.42 -12.86 7.43
N ALA A 27 -4.00 -13.84 8.24
CA ALA A 27 -4.03 -13.74 9.70
C ALA A 27 -3.32 -12.46 10.22
N ASN A 28 -2.27 -12.05 9.52
CA ASN A 28 -1.71 -10.70 9.60
C ASN A 28 -2.06 -9.93 8.32
N PRO A 29 -2.96 -8.92 8.35
CA PRO A 29 -3.30 -8.14 7.16
C PRO A 29 -2.11 -7.45 6.49
N ALA A 30 -1.02 -7.20 7.23
CA ALA A 30 0.21 -6.62 6.71
C ALA A 30 1.18 -7.66 6.09
N GLU A 31 0.79 -8.93 5.98
CA GLU A 31 1.65 -10.05 5.56
C GLU A 31 2.49 -9.70 4.32
N LEU A 32 1.84 -9.34 3.20
CA LEU A 32 2.53 -9.11 1.93
C LEU A 32 3.35 -7.81 1.93
N ALA A 33 2.86 -6.76 2.59
CA ALA A 33 3.61 -5.51 2.78
C ALA A 33 4.92 -5.74 3.55
N LEU A 34 4.89 -6.59 4.59
CA LEU A 34 6.09 -6.97 5.33
C LEU A 34 7.04 -7.85 4.53
N ARG A 35 6.53 -8.69 3.61
CA ARG A 35 7.39 -9.42 2.67
C ARG A 35 8.15 -8.47 1.73
N ILE A 36 7.51 -7.39 1.26
CA ILE A 36 8.19 -6.35 0.47
C ILE A 36 9.28 -5.66 1.30
N SER A 37 8.95 -5.24 2.51
CA SER A 37 9.91 -4.62 3.45
C SER A 37 11.14 -5.51 3.68
N GLU A 38 10.92 -6.80 3.92
CA GLU A 38 11.98 -7.77 4.15
C GLU A 38 12.82 -8.04 2.90
N ALA A 39 12.20 -8.06 1.71
CA ALA A 39 12.91 -8.18 0.44
C ALA A 39 13.80 -6.96 0.18
N ALA A 40 13.31 -5.75 0.45
CA ALA A 40 14.11 -4.54 0.34
C ALA A 40 15.32 -4.56 1.30
N ARG A 41 15.08 -4.94 2.56
CA ARG A 41 16.15 -5.12 3.57
C ARG A 41 17.19 -6.14 3.14
N SER A 42 16.75 -7.31 2.65
CA SER A 42 17.63 -8.41 2.22
C SER A 42 18.46 -8.05 0.97
N THR A 43 17.91 -7.23 0.08
CA THR A 43 18.62 -6.78 -1.12
C THR A 43 19.48 -5.54 -0.89
N GLY A 44 19.20 -4.77 0.17
CA GLY A 44 19.88 -3.52 0.49
C GLY A 44 19.38 -2.31 -0.32
N ILE A 45 18.25 -2.42 -1.03
CA ILE A 45 17.64 -1.27 -1.73
C ILE A 45 16.82 -0.43 -0.74
N GLY A 46 16.90 0.90 -0.84
CA GLY A 46 16.01 1.79 -0.09
C GLY A 46 14.55 1.60 -0.53
N LEU A 47 13.60 1.72 0.40
CA LEU A 47 12.19 1.47 0.12
C LEU A 47 11.30 2.59 0.64
N THR A 48 10.47 3.16 -0.23
CA THR A 48 9.25 3.84 0.19
C THR A 48 8.09 2.90 -0.10
N LEU A 49 7.53 2.28 0.93
CA LEU A 49 6.37 1.40 0.76
C LEU A 49 5.11 2.25 0.64
N LEU A 50 4.32 1.97 -0.39
CA LEU A 50 3.07 2.67 -0.68
C LEU A 50 1.94 1.65 -0.72
N PRO A 51 1.41 1.19 0.43
CA PRO A 51 0.21 0.38 0.44
C PRO A 51 -0.91 1.14 -0.25
N VAL A 52 -1.65 0.48 -1.12
CA VAL A 52 -2.61 1.14 -2.00
C VAL A 52 -4.03 0.94 -1.49
N LEU A 53 -4.80 2.03 -1.38
CA LEU A 53 -6.25 1.98 -1.27
C LEU A 53 -6.87 1.69 -2.65
N TYR A 54 -7.54 0.55 -2.74
CA TYR A 54 -8.30 0.09 -3.90
C TYR A 54 -9.65 -0.42 -3.39
N SER A 55 -10.76 0.13 -3.86
CA SER A 55 -12.10 -0.21 -3.36
C SER A 55 -13.09 -0.54 -4.47
N HIS A 56 -12.89 0.04 -5.66
CA HIS A 56 -13.88 0.06 -6.74
C HIS A 56 -13.32 -0.35 -8.09
N SER A 57 -14.18 -0.85 -8.97
CA SER A 57 -13.81 -1.21 -10.35
C SER A 57 -13.85 -0.03 -11.33
N GLY A 58 -14.52 1.06 -10.97
CA GLY A 58 -14.76 2.21 -11.84
C GLY A 58 -15.37 3.41 -11.10
N PHE A 59 -15.49 4.52 -11.83
CA PHE A 59 -16.07 5.77 -11.33
C PHE A 59 -17.48 5.56 -10.75
N GLY A 60 -17.83 6.37 -9.75
CA GLY A 60 -19.13 6.30 -9.09
C GLY A 60 -19.26 5.16 -8.07
N GLY A 61 -18.13 4.59 -7.61
CA GLY A 61 -18.13 3.57 -6.56
C GLY A 61 -18.58 2.20 -7.04
N GLN A 62 -18.30 1.85 -8.31
CA GLN A 62 -18.70 0.55 -8.86
C GLN A 62 -18.11 -0.60 -8.04
N ALA A 63 -18.93 -1.64 -7.83
CA ALA A 63 -18.50 -2.82 -7.10
C ALA A 63 -17.26 -3.45 -7.77
N PRO A 64 -16.26 -3.88 -6.99
CA PRO A 64 -15.08 -4.54 -7.53
C PRO A 64 -15.45 -5.88 -8.20
N ASN A 65 -14.66 -6.28 -9.20
CA ASN A 65 -14.79 -7.60 -9.84
C ASN A 65 -13.90 -8.65 -9.16
N GLU A 66 -14.12 -9.92 -9.49
CA GLU A 66 -13.40 -11.05 -8.89
C GLU A 66 -11.87 -10.96 -9.10
N GLY A 67 -11.42 -10.39 -10.22
CA GLY A 67 -9.98 -10.20 -10.50
C GLY A 67 -9.31 -9.19 -9.56
N GLN A 68 -10.09 -8.30 -8.93
CA GLN A 68 -9.60 -7.27 -8.01
C GLN A 68 -9.61 -7.71 -6.55
N ARG A 69 -10.15 -8.89 -6.23
CA ARG A 69 -10.40 -9.36 -4.85
C ARG A 69 -9.18 -9.29 -3.92
N ARG A 70 -7.96 -9.40 -4.47
CA ARG A 70 -6.72 -9.33 -3.68
C ARG A 70 -6.31 -7.92 -3.28
N PHE A 71 -6.96 -6.91 -3.87
CA PHE A 71 -6.59 -5.50 -3.74
C PHE A 71 -7.53 -4.74 -2.81
N ILE A 72 -8.74 -5.27 -2.60
CA ILE A 72 -9.84 -4.51 -2.02
C ILE A 72 -9.65 -4.26 -0.53
N ASN A 73 -9.55 -3.00 -0.13
CA ASN A 73 -9.65 -2.60 1.27
C ASN A 73 -10.76 -1.56 1.42
N SER A 74 -11.51 -1.62 2.51
CA SER A 74 -12.26 -0.46 2.98
C SER A 74 -11.31 0.62 3.47
N THR A 75 -11.80 1.86 3.60
CA THR A 75 -11.03 2.97 4.18
C THR A 75 -10.51 2.63 5.58
N GLU A 76 -11.33 1.97 6.40
CA GLU A 76 -10.96 1.56 7.77
C GLU A 76 -9.86 0.49 7.77
N GLN A 77 -9.97 -0.54 6.92
CA GLN A 77 -8.96 -1.59 6.78
C GLN A 77 -7.63 -0.99 6.32
N TYR A 78 -7.67 -0.06 5.36
CA TYR A 78 -6.50 0.64 4.87
C TYR A 78 -5.83 1.50 5.96
N LEU A 79 -6.59 2.29 6.73
CA LEU A 79 -6.04 3.10 7.82
C LEU A 79 -5.45 2.23 8.94
N THR A 80 -6.10 1.11 9.25
CA THR A 80 -5.57 0.11 10.20
C THR A 80 -4.24 -0.47 9.71
N LEU A 81 -4.14 -0.82 8.41
CA LEU A 81 -2.91 -1.29 7.80
C LEU A 81 -1.79 -0.22 7.89
N GLN A 82 -2.10 1.05 7.59
CA GLN A 82 -1.14 2.15 7.72
C GLN A 82 -0.64 2.31 9.16
N GLN A 83 -1.54 2.25 10.14
CA GLN A 83 -1.20 2.34 11.56
C GLN A 83 -0.29 1.18 12.00
N GLN A 84 -0.55 -0.04 11.52
CA GLN A 84 0.26 -1.21 11.81
C GLN A 84 1.66 -1.14 11.18
N LEU A 85 1.76 -0.69 9.92
CA LEU A 85 3.01 -0.63 9.17
C LEU A 85 3.95 0.48 9.65
N LYS A 86 3.41 1.64 10.05
CA LYS A 86 4.20 2.82 10.43
C LYS A 86 5.33 2.52 11.44
N PRO A 87 5.06 1.92 12.62
CA PRO A 87 6.13 1.63 13.58
C PRO A 87 7.07 0.52 13.11
N LEU A 88 6.62 -0.41 12.27
CA LEU A 88 7.43 -1.51 11.76
C LEU A 88 8.45 -1.03 10.73
N LEU A 89 8.03 -0.19 9.78
CA LEU A 89 8.94 0.39 8.78
C LEU A 89 9.90 1.41 9.38
N ALA A 90 9.49 2.16 10.41
CA ALA A 90 10.37 3.09 11.11
C ALA A 90 11.57 2.41 11.79
N GLN A 91 11.49 1.11 12.08
CA GLN A 91 12.60 0.32 12.63
C GLN A 91 13.54 -0.23 11.54
N GLN A 92 13.15 -0.15 10.27
CA GLN A 92 13.96 -0.66 9.17
C GLN A 92 14.89 0.45 8.63
N PRO A 93 16.17 0.14 8.37
CA PRO A 93 17.08 1.10 7.77
C PRO A 93 16.63 1.46 6.36
N ALA A 94 16.65 2.76 6.04
CA ALA A 94 16.32 3.29 4.71
C ALA A 94 14.92 2.88 4.19
N GLN A 95 13.94 2.72 5.08
CA GLN A 95 12.54 2.51 4.70
C GLN A 95 11.63 3.65 5.15
N GLN A 96 10.61 3.94 4.33
CA GLN A 96 9.58 4.94 4.58
C GLN A 96 8.20 4.37 4.23
N LEU A 97 7.15 4.98 4.78
CA LEU A 97 5.76 4.70 4.48
C LEU A 97 5.11 5.94 3.85
N GLY A 98 4.39 5.75 2.75
CA GLY A 98 3.55 6.80 2.15
C GLY A 98 2.07 6.39 2.06
N LEU A 99 1.24 7.31 1.58
CA LEU A 99 -0.14 7.07 1.21
C LEU A 99 -0.23 6.78 -0.28
N CYS A 100 -1.16 5.88 -0.65
CA CYS A 100 -1.42 5.64 -2.04
C CYS A 100 -2.88 5.31 -2.33
N PHE A 101 -3.40 5.90 -3.40
CA PHE A 101 -4.70 5.59 -3.96
C PHE A 101 -4.48 4.95 -5.33
N HIS A 102 -5.18 3.87 -5.69
CA HIS A 102 -4.85 3.19 -6.95
C HIS A 102 -5.11 4.06 -8.19
N SER A 103 -6.22 4.81 -8.18
CA SER A 103 -6.62 5.76 -9.23
C SER A 103 -7.95 6.40 -8.83
N LEU A 104 -8.36 7.50 -9.48
CA LEU A 104 -9.71 8.08 -9.32
C LEU A 104 -10.87 7.14 -9.71
N ARG A 105 -10.58 6.05 -10.44
CA ARG A 105 -11.57 5.01 -10.76
C ARG A 105 -11.77 4.01 -9.61
N ALA A 106 -10.80 3.90 -8.70
CA ALA A 106 -10.76 2.83 -7.71
C ALA A 106 -11.09 3.30 -6.29
N VAL A 107 -11.25 4.61 -6.08
CA VAL A 107 -11.59 5.24 -4.80
C VAL A 107 -12.63 6.32 -5.01
N THR A 108 -13.47 6.60 -4.00
CA THR A 108 -14.40 7.73 -4.04
C THR A 108 -13.77 9.02 -3.49
N PRO A 109 -14.34 10.20 -3.80
CA PRO A 109 -13.92 11.46 -3.17
C PRO A 109 -13.99 11.43 -1.64
N GLU A 110 -14.98 10.75 -1.07
CA GLU A 110 -15.13 10.61 0.39
C GLU A 110 -13.95 9.83 0.96
N GLN A 111 -13.59 8.69 0.34
CA GLN A 111 -12.45 7.88 0.79
C GLN A 111 -11.12 8.65 0.70
N LEU A 112 -10.90 9.41 -0.38
CA LEU A 112 -9.73 10.29 -0.52
C LEU A 112 -9.66 11.28 0.64
N ASN A 113 -10.76 11.98 0.92
CA ASN A 113 -10.79 12.99 1.97
C ASN A 113 -10.63 12.39 3.37
N ASP A 114 -11.23 11.23 3.62
CA ASP A 114 -11.13 10.55 4.92
C ASP A 114 -9.69 10.11 5.21
N VAL A 115 -9.01 9.52 4.22
CA VAL A 115 -7.60 9.14 4.36
C VAL A 115 -6.70 10.35 4.56
N LEU A 116 -6.87 11.40 3.76
CA LEU A 116 -6.04 12.60 3.86
C LEU A 116 -6.23 13.32 5.20
N ARG A 117 -7.47 13.39 5.71
CA ARG A 117 -7.75 13.98 7.04
C ARG A 117 -7.18 13.16 8.19
N ALA A 118 -7.09 11.84 8.04
CA ALA A 118 -6.55 10.94 9.06
C ALA A 118 -5.01 10.84 9.05
N SER A 119 -4.33 11.45 8.08
CA SER A 119 -2.90 11.26 7.84
C SER A 119 -2.08 12.53 8.05
N ASP A 120 -0.77 12.34 8.22
CA ASP A 120 0.19 13.45 8.31
C ASP A 120 0.30 14.16 6.95
N THR A 121 0.24 15.49 6.95
CA THR A 121 0.34 16.33 5.74
C THR A 121 1.72 16.28 5.09
N ALA A 122 2.75 15.85 5.83
CA ALA A 122 4.09 15.62 5.29
C ALA A 122 4.25 14.25 4.62
N CYS A 123 3.25 13.35 4.71
CA CYS A 123 3.32 12.02 4.14
C CYS A 123 3.24 12.08 2.60
N PRO A 124 4.15 11.42 1.85
CA PRO A 124 4.04 11.33 0.39
C PRO A 124 2.71 10.72 -0.03
N VAL A 125 2.11 11.24 -1.11
CA VAL A 125 0.86 10.74 -1.68
C VAL A 125 1.06 10.38 -3.15
N HIS A 126 0.76 9.14 -3.52
CA HIS A 126 0.78 8.67 -4.91
C HIS A 126 -0.62 8.28 -5.39
N ILE A 127 -0.89 8.46 -6.69
CA ILE A 127 -2.11 8.04 -7.39
C ILE A 127 -1.84 7.62 -8.83
#